data_AF-A0A2E8RIC4-F1
#
_entry.id   AF-A0A2E8RIC4-F1
#
_cell.length_a   1.000
_cell.length_b   1.000
_cell.length_c   1.000
_cell.angle_alpha   90.00
_cell.angle_beta   90.00
_cell.angle_gamma   90.00
#
_symmetry.space_group_name_H-M   'P 1'
#
loop_
_entity.id
_entity.type
_entity.pdbx_description
1 polymer ?
#
loop_
_entity_poly.entity_id
_entity_poly.type
_entity_poly.pdbx_seq_one_letter_code
_entity_poly.pdbx_strand_id
1 'polypeptide(L)'
;MRDFAFTGGRPDPGTFPTQELITASAKALENIGSNLVNYPGEDGNLQLRELASRRFQRREGIPLSVDNISLTSGSMQALDLIFRAYL
;
A
#
# COMPACT_ATOMS: atom_id res chain seq x y z
N MET A 1 37.56 2.21 7.78
CA MET A 1 37.25 2.26 6.33
C MET A 1 35.84 2.83 6.20
N ARG A 2 35.57 3.76 5.28
CA ARG A 2 34.20 4.23 5.03
C ARG A 2 33.59 3.33 3.96
N ASP A 3 32.47 2.70 4.26
CA ASP A 3 31.75 1.84 3.33
C ASP A 3 30.74 2.66 2.55
N PHE A 4 30.77 2.56 1.22
CA PHE A 4 29.81 3.19 0.31
C PHE A 4 29.03 2.09 -0.40
N ALA A 5 27.76 1.92 -0.02
CA ALA A 5 26.89 0.89 -0.56
C ALA A 5 26.07 1.45 -1.74
N PHE A 6 26.43 1.05 -2.96
CA PHE A 6 25.68 1.38 -4.19
C PHE A 6 24.71 0.27 -4.64
N THR A 7 24.55 -0.78 -3.84
CA THR A 7 23.84 -2.02 -4.22
C THR A 7 22.57 -2.29 -3.41
N GLY A 8 21.94 -1.28 -2.82
CA GLY A 8 20.71 -1.42 -2.02
C GLY A 8 19.46 -1.07 -2.80
N GLY A 9 18.50 -1.99 -2.93
CA GLY A 9 17.15 -1.71 -3.45
C GLY A 9 16.18 -1.13 -2.40
N ARG A 10 16.70 -0.39 -1.40
CA ARG A 10 15.93 0.10 -0.26
C ARG A 10 15.95 1.63 -0.23
N PRO A 11 14.84 2.29 0.14
CA PRO A 11 14.82 3.74 0.32
C PRO A 11 15.74 4.17 1.48
N ASP A 12 16.20 5.42 1.42
CA ASP A 12 16.99 6.04 2.48
C ASP A 12 16.18 6.14 3.79
N PRO A 13 16.64 5.53 4.91
CA PRO A 13 15.97 5.63 6.20
C PRO A 13 15.73 7.07 6.67
N GLY A 14 16.61 8.01 6.32
CA GLY A 14 16.49 9.42 6.70
C GLY A 14 15.31 10.14 6.04
N THR A 15 14.77 9.59 4.96
CA THR A 15 13.58 10.12 4.27
C THR A 15 12.28 9.49 4.76
N PHE A 16 12.35 8.51 5.66
CA PHE A 16 11.18 7.78 6.11
C PHE A 16 10.40 8.59 7.17
N PRO A 17 9.12 8.93 6.94
CA PRO A 17 8.35 9.84 7.79
C PRO A 17 7.77 9.11 9.01
N THR A 18 8.66 8.68 9.91
CA THR A 18 8.31 7.83 11.07
C THR A 18 7.28 8.51 11.97
N GLN A 19 7.50 9.78 12.30
CA GLN A 19 6.64 10.49 13.26
C GLN A 19 5.24 10.75 12.69
N GLU A 20 5.17 11.10 11.41
CA GLU A 20 3.93 11.33 10.69
C GLU A 20 3.11 10.04 10.55
N LEU A 21 3.78 8.90 10.31
CA LEU A 21 3.12 7.60 10.26
C LEU A 21 2.55 7.21 11.62
N ILE A 22 3.26 7.48 12.73
CA ILE A 22 2.72 7.26 14.09
C ILE A 22 1.46 8.10 14.30
N THR A 23 1.52 9.40 14.00
CA THR A 23 0.36 10.31 14.15
C THR A 23 -0.82 9.89 13.27
N ALA A 24 -0.58 9.54 12.01
CA ALA A 24 -1.62 9.08 11.10
C ALA A 24 -2.25 7.77 11.57
N SER A 25 -1.44 6.85 12.11
CA SER A 25 -1.91 5.57 12.63
C SER A 25 -2.77 5.75 13.87
N ALA A 26 -2.36 6.59 14.83
CA ALA A 26 -3.17 6.91 16.01
C ALA A 26 -4.54 7.46 15.61
N LYS A 27 -4.56 8.42 14.69
CA LYS A 27 -5.81 8.97 14.14
C LYS A 27 -6.69 7.91 13.46
N ALA A 28 -6.10 6.99 12.71
CA ALA A 28 -6.86 5.91 12.06
C ALA A 28 -7.45 4.95 13.10
N LEU A 29 -6.69 4.59 14.14
CA LEU A 29 -7.16 3.73 15.24
C LEU A 29 -8.31 4.37 16.01
N GLU A 30 -8.22 5.66 16.34
CA GLU A 30 -9.29 6.43 17.00
C GLU A 30 -10.56 6.50 16.14
N ASN A 31 -10.42 6.71 14.82
CA ASN A 31 -11.55 6.84 13.91
C ASN A 31 -12.26 5.51 13.61
N ILE A 32 -11.51 4.42 13.41
CA ILE A 32 -12.08 3.11 13.06
C ILE A 32 -12.57 2.39 14.33
N GLY A 33 -11.82 2.53 15.43
CA GLY A 33 -12.16 1.98 16.74
C GLY A 33 -12.35 0.46 16.71
N SER A 34 -13.40 0.00 17.40
CA SER A 34 -13.73 -1.41 17.51
C SER A 34 -14.04 -2.11 16.18
N ASN A 35 -14.34 -1.36 15.11
CA ASN A 35 -14.60 -1.95 13.80
C ASN A 35 -13.36 -2.58 13.14
N LEU A 36 -12.17 -2.36 13.69
CA LEU A 36 -10.92 -3.00 13.23
C LEU A 36 -10.93 -4.54 13.32
N VAL A 37 -11.85 -5.11 14.11
CA VAL A 37 -12.00 -6.59 14.22
C VAL A 37 -12.53 -7.23 12.95
N ASN A 38 -13.12 -6.45 12.05
CA ASN A 38 -13.72 -6.97 10.82
C ASN A 38 -12.65 -7.20 9.76
N TYR A 39 -12.74 -8.32 9.05
CA TYR A 39 -11.93 -8.56 7.87
C TYR A 39 -12.26 -7.53 6.76
N PRO A 40 -11.26 -7.12 5.97
CA PRO A 40 -11.54 -6.33 4.77
C PRO A 40 -12.32 -7.18 3.74
N GLY A 41 -12.93 -6.52 2.76
CA GLY A 41 -13.58 -7.22 1.64
C GLY A 41 -12.59 -8.04 0.80
N GLU A 42 -13.10 -8.81 -0.16
CA GLU A 42 -12.32 -9.74 -1.00
C GLU A 42 -11.12 -9.07 -1.68
N ASP A 43 -11.30 -7.85 -2.18
CA ASP A 43 -10.24 -7.05 -2.83
C ASP A 43 -9.43 -6.16 -1.85
N GLY A 44 -9.67 -6.31 -0.55
CA GLY A 44 -9.07 -5.50 0.50
C GLY A 44 -9.89 -4.24 0.86
N ASN A 45 -9.26 -3.36 1.64
CA ASN A 45 -9.89 -2.15 2.18
C ASN A 45 -10.33 -1.18 1.06
N LEU A 46 -11.64 -0.88 1.00
CA LEU A 46 -12.24 -0.02 -0.03
C LEU A 46 -11.64 1.39 -0.07
N GLN A 47 -11.47 2.03 1.09
CA GLN A 47 -10.96 3.41 1.16
C GLN A 47 -9.53 3.53 0.60
N LEU A 48 -8.69 2.52 0.83
CA LEU A 48 -7.36 2.43 0.25
C LEU A 48 -7.41 2.21 -1.26
N ARG A 49 -8.35 1.39 -1.77
CA ARG A 49 -8.53 1.19 -3.21
C ARG A 49 -8.99 2.46 -3.92
N GLU A 50 -9.91 3.21 -3.33
CA GLU A 50 -10.31 4.53 -3.85
C GLU A 50 -9.15 5.53 -3.85
N LEU A 51 -8.32 5.54 -2.80
CA LEU A 51 -7.13 6.37 -2.75
C LEU A 51 -6.13 5.98 -3.85
N ALA A 52 -5.96 4.68 -4.10
CA ALA A 52 -5.13 4.16 -5.18
C ALA A 52 -5.64 4.61 -6.56
N SER A 53 -6.95 4.50 -6.82
CA SER A 53 -7.59 4.99 -8.05
C SER A 53 -7.34 6.50 -8.26
N ARG A 54 -7.58 7.33 -7.24
CA ARG A 54 -7.31 8.79 -7.29
C ARG A 54 -5.83 9.10 -7.49
N ARG A 55 -4.93 8.35 -6.86
CA ARG A 55 -3.48 8.50 -7.03
C ARG A 55 -3.07 8.14 -8.46
N PHE A 56 -3.62 7.06 -9.01
CA PHE A 56 -3.36 6.61 -10.37
C PHE A 56 -3.79 7.68 -11.38
N GLN A 57 -5.02 8.17 -11.28
CA GLN A 57 -5.50 9.23 -12.17
C GLN A 57 -4.65 10.50 -12.09
N ARG A 58 -4.25 10.92 -10.88
CA ARG A 58 -3.37 12.09 -10.72
C ARG A 58 -1.99 11.91 -11.33
N ARG A 59 -1.45 10.69 -11.32
CA ARG A 59 -0.09 10.39 -11.82
C ARG A 59 -0.06 10.12 -13.32
N GLU A 60 -1.03 9.33 -13.81
CA GLU A 60 -1.07 8.83 -15.20
C GLU A 60 -2.01 9.64 -16.10
N GLY A 61 -2.87 10.50 -15.54
CA GLY A 61 -3.84 11.29 -16.30
C GLY A 61 -5.05 10.51 -16.82
N ILE A 62 -5.17 9.22 -16.49
CA ILE A 62 -6.25 8.33 -16.96
C ILE A 62 -7.04 7.73 -15.78
N PRO A 63 -8.36 7.59 -15.90
CA PRO A 63 -9.17 6.99 -14.84
C PRO A 63 -8.90 5.48 -14.74
N LEU A 64 -8.89 4.97 -13.50
CA LEU A 64 -8.86 3.54 -13.20
C LEU A 64 -10.01 3.23 -12.23
N SER A 65 -10.92 2.34 -12.64
CA SER A 65 -12.03 1.93 -11.77
C SER A 65 -11.50 1.27 -10.50
N VAL A 66 -12.17 1.52 -9.37
CA VAL A 66 -11.88 0.89 -8.08
C VAL A 66 -12.08 -0.63 -8.14
N ASP A 67 -13.02 -1.09 -9.00
CA ASP A 67 -13.31 -2.51 -9.23
C ASP A 67 -12.16 -3.25 -9.94
N ASN A 68 -11.24 -2.51 -10.57
CA ASN A 68 -10.05 -3.06 -11.21
C ASN A 68 -8.81 -3.05 -10.29
N ILE A 69 -9.00 -2.82 -8.98
CA ILE A 69 -7.93 -2.73 -7.99
C ILE A 69 -8.18 -3.78 -6.91
N SER A 70 -7.17 -4.59 -6.64
CA SER A 70 -7.11 -5.49 -5.49
C SER A 70 -5.83 -5.23 -4.70
N LEU A 71 -5.91 -5.27 -3.36
CA LEU A 71 -4.77 -4.98 -2.49
C LEU A 71 -3.98 -6.26 -2.19
N THR A 72 -2.66 -6.17 -2.33
CA THR A 72 -1.73 -7.24 -1.97
C THR A 72 -0.68 -6.78 -0.95
N SER A 73 -0.10 -7.73 -0.22
CA SER A 73 1.04 -7.54 0.66
C SER A 73 2.33 -7.41 -0.16
N GLY A 74 2.49 -6.22 -0.75
CA GLY A 74 3.58 -5.92 -1.68
C GLY A 74 3.37 -6.54 -3.07
N SER A 75 4.24 -6.15 -4.00
CA SER A 75 4.17 -6.58 -5.40
C SER A 75 4.46 -8.06 -5.60
N MET A 76 5.29 -8.66 -4.74
CA MET A 76 5.65 -10.08 -4.84
C MET A 76 4.46 -11.01 -4.64
N GLN A 77 3.51 -10.67 -3.77
CA GLN A 77 2.30 -11.48 -3.61
C GLN A 77 1.43 -11.43 -4.87
N ALA A 78 1.32 -10.27 -5.54
CA ALA A 78 0.57 -10.18 -6.80
C ALA A 78 1.18 -11.11 -7.86
N LEU A 79 2.51 -11.12 -8.00
CA LEU A 79 3.21 -12.00 -8.93
C LEU A 79 3.02 -13.48 -8.57
N ASP A 80 3.14 -13.85 -7.29
CA ASP A 80 2.93 -15.22 -6.83
C ASP A 80 1.50 -15.71 -7.13
N LEU A 81 0.48 -14.88 -6.87
CA LEU A 81 -0.92 -15.22 -7.18
C LEU A 81 -1.15 -15.42 -8.68
N ILE A 82 -0.58 -14.55 -9.52
CA ILE A 82 -0.68 -14.66 -10.98
C ILE A 82 -0.02 -15.96 -11.44
N PHE A 83 1.19 -16.27 -10.96
CA PHE A 83 1.87 -17.50 -11.37
C PHE A 83 1.12 -18.75 -10.90
N ARG A 84 0.63 -18.79 -9.66
CA ARG A 84 -0.15 -19.93 -9.15
C ARG A 84 -1.45 -20.16 -9.93
N ALA A 85 -2.06 -19.10 -10.45
CA ALA A 85 -3.33 -19.20 -11.16
C ALA A 85 -3.18 -19.68 -12.61
N TYR A 86 -2.03 -19.43 -13.25
CA TYR A 86 -1.86 -19.57 -14.70
C TYR A 86 -0.67 -20.43 -15.15
N LEU A 87 0.26 -20.78 -14.26
CA LEU A 87 1.43 -21.62 -14.53
C LEU A 87 1.42 -22.87 -13.64
#